data_AF-A0A9E3XTD5-F1
#
_entry.id   AF-A0A9E3XTD5-F1
#
_cell.length_a   1.000
_cell.length_b   1.000
_cell.length_c   1.000
_cell.angle_alpha   90.00
_cell.angle_beta   90.00
_cell.angle_gamma   90.00
#
_symmetry.space_group_name_H-M   'P 1'
#
loop_
_entity.id
_entity.type
_entity.pdbx_description
1 polymer ?
#
loop_
_entity_poly.entity_id
_entity_poly.type
_entity_poly.pdbx_seq_one_letter_code
_entity_poly.pdbx_strand_id
1 'polypeptide(L)' 'RLLQQKGVNFDEIDVSLAHGRRQEMVERAGGRSTVPQIFIDGQGIGGFDDLAALDRDGKLDPLLGLG' A
#
# COMPACT_ATOMS: atom_id res chain seq x y z
N ARG A 1 -4.92 -9.41 0.83
CA ARG A 1 -5.00 -10.56 1.77
C ARG A 1 -4.23 -10.30 3.07
N LEU A 2 -2.98 -9.84 3.04
CA LEU A 2 -2.20 -9.59 4.27
C LEU A 2 -2.89 -8.62 5.25
N LEU A 3 -3.27 -7.42 4.79
CA LEU A 3 -3.98 -6.44 5.64
C LEU A 3 -5.33 -6.95 6.14
N GLN A 4 -6.07 -7.70 5.31
CA GLN A 4 -7.30 -8.39 5.73
C GLN A 4 -7.03 -9.44 6.83
N GLN A 5 -5.96 -10.22 6.73
CA GLN A 5 -5.58 -11.22 7.74
C GLN A 5 -5.22 -10.56 9.07
N LYS A 6 -4.66 -9.35 9.04
CA LYS A 6 -4.41 -8.53 10.23
C LYS A 6 -5.65 -7.82 10.78
N GLY A 7 -6.80 -7.95 10.13
CA GLY A 7 -8.04 -7.31 10.54
C GLY A 7 -8.05 -5.79 10.37
N VAL A 8 -7.19 -5.25 9.49
CA VAL A 8 -7.06 -3.81 9.27
C VAL A 8 -7.94 -3.39 8.10
N ASN A 9 -8.68 -2.30 8.30
CA ASN A 9 -9.45 -1.65 7.25
C ASN A 9 -8.51 -0.83 6.36
N PHE A 10 -8.69 -0.92 5.04
CA PHE A 10 -7.96 -0.13 4.07
C PHE A 10 -8.85 0.20 2.88
N ASP A 11 -8.55 1.32 2.23
CA ASP A 11 -9.21 1.72 0.99
C ASP A 11 -8.44 1.16 -0.22
N GLU A 12 -9.15 0.44 -1.09
CA GLU A 12 -8.61 -0.02 -2.35
C GLU A 12 -9.02 0.92 -3.48
N ILE A 13 -8.04 1.57 -4.10
CA ILE A 13 -8.27 2.48 -5.23
C ILE A 13 -7.86 1.77 -6.51
N ASP A 14 -8.84 1.32 -7.29
CA ASP A 14 -8.58 0.75 -8.61
C ASP A 14 -8.24 1.86 -9.62
N VAL A 15 -6.97 1.85 -10.04
CA VAL A 15 -6.38 2.77 -11.03
C VAL A 15 -6.41 2.22 -12.45
N SER A 16 -6.86 0.97 -12.65
CA SER A 16 -6.92 0.30 -13.96
C SER A 16 -8.15 0.72 -14.77
N LEU A 17 -9.27 1.00 -14.09
CA LEU A 17 -10.56 1.28 -14.73
C LEU A 17 -10.85 2.77 -14.99
N ALA A 18 -10.06 3.68 -14.41
CA ALA A 18 -10.32 5.13 -14.49
C ALA A 18 -9.20 5.86 -15.24
N HIS A 19 -9.53 6.35 -16.44
CA HIS A 19 -8.71 7.33 -17.16
C HIS A 19 -8.41 8.52 -16.22
N GLY A 20 -7.13 8.73 -15.89
CA GLY A 20 -6.66 9.81 -15.01
C GLY A 20 -6.16 9.35 -13.63
N ARG A 21 -6.78 8.34 -13.00
CA ARG A 21 -6.35 7.89 -11.64
C ARG A 21 -4.99 7.22 -11.62
N ARG A 22 -4.59 6.62 -12.74
CA ARG A 22 -3.23 6.08 -12.90
C ARG A 22 -2.16 7.18 -12.81
N GLN A 23 -2.42 8.36 -13.37
CA GLN A 23 -1.45 9.46 -13.36
C GLN A 23 -1.30 10.04 -11.95
N GLU A 24 -2.41 10.26 -11.25
CA GLU A 24 -2.40 10.66 -9.83
C GLU A 24 -1.68 9.64 -8.95
N MET A 25 -1.90 8.34 -9.17
CA MET A 25 -1.18 7.29 -8.46
C MET A 25 0.32 7.32 -8.74
N VAL A 26 0.74 7.53 -9.99
CA VAL A 26 2.17 7.64 -10.36
C VAL A 26 2.82 8.83 -9.66
N GLU A 27 2.14 9.99 -9.61
CA GLU A 27 2.63 11.18 -8.92
C GLU A 27 2.79 10.93 -7.42
N ARG A 28 1.78 10.34 -6.78
CA ARG A 28 1.83 9.98 -5.34
C ARG A 28 2.90 8.92 -5.04
N ALA A 29 3.13 7.99 -5.95
CA ALA A 29 4.11 6.92 -5.81
C ALA A 29 5.55 7.33 -6.21
N GLY A 30 5.81 8.64 -6.39
CA GLY A 30 7.14 9.14 -6.74
C GLY A 30 7.63 8.68 -8.11
N GLY A 31 6.72 8.51 -9.07
CA GLY A 31 7.02 8.07 -10.44
C GLY A 31 6.87 6.56 -10.68
N ARG A 32 6.56 5.76 -9.66
CA ARG A 32 6.31 4.31 -9.84
C ARG A 32 4.94 4.08 -10.47
N SER A 33 4.89 3.27 -11.52
CA SER A 33 3.67 2.96 -12.27
C SER A 33 3.16 1.52 -12.09
N THR A 34 3.91 0.71 -11.34
CA THR A 34 3.59 -0.70 -11.06
C THR A 34 2.55 -0.79 -9.95
N VAL A 35 1.54 -1.63 -10.13
CA VAL A 35 0.54 -1.91 -9.09
C VAL A 35 0.83 -3.26 -8.41
N PRO A 36 0.46 -3.44 -7.13
CA PRO A 36 -0.12 -2.43 -6.23
C PRO A 36 0.92 -1.39 -5.75
N GLN A 37 0.45 -0.18 -5.41
CA GLN A 37 1.21 0.81 -4.62
C GLN A 37 0.51 1.00 -3.29
N ILE A 38 1.21 0.71 -2.20
CA ILE A 38 0.68 0.66 -0.84
C ILE A 38 1.19 1.87 -0.07
N PHE A 39 0.27 2.55 0.60
CA PHE A 39 0.56 3.70 1.46
C PHE A 39 -0.03 3.45 2.84
N ILE A 40 0.73 3.79 3.88
CA ILE A 40 0.27 3.75 5.28
C ILE A 40 0.51 5.15 5.84
N ASP A 41 -0.53 5.80 6.37
CA ASP A 41 -0.47 7.18 6.88
C ASP A 41 0.18 8.19 5.92
N GLY A 42 -0.05 8.00 4.61
CA GLY A 42 0.53 8.83 3.54
C GLY A 42 1.99 8.50 3.19
N GLN A 43 2.65 7.61 3.93
CA GLN A 43 3.98 7.10 3.60
C GLN A 43 3.88 6.00 2.56
N GLY A 44 4.60 6.14 1.44
CA GLY A 44 4.74 5.10 0.43
C GLY A 44 5.56 3.92 0.94
N ILE A 45 4.92 2.77 1.07
CA ILE A 45 5.57 1.50 1.45
C ILE A 45 6.16 0.81 0.22
N GLY A 46 5.48 0.95 -0.92
CA GLY A 46 5.88 0.31 -2.18
C GLY A 46 4.89 -0.77 -2.59
N GLY A 47 5.39 -1.89 -3.08
CA GLY A 47 4.58 -2.99 -3.57
C GLY A 47 4.12 -3.96 -2.48
N PHE A 48 3.47 -5.05 -2.92
CA PHE A 48 3.08 -6.13 -2.01
C PHE A 48 4.30 -6.80 -1.35
N ASP A 49 5.40 -6.96 -2.07
CA ASP A 49 6.63 -7.58 -1.55
C ASP A 49 7.26 -6.73 -0.43
N ASP A 50 7.26 -5.39 -0.59
CA ASP A 50 7.74 -4.47 0.45
C ASP A 50 6.88 -4.56 1.71
N LEU A 51 5.55 -4.61 1.55
CA LEU A 51 4.63 -4.81 2.68
C LEU A 51 4.86 -6.15 3.39
N ALA A 52 5.02 -7.24 2.62
CA ALA A 52 5.28 -8.57 3.18
C ALA A 52 6.65 -8.65 3.87
N ALA A 53 7.67 -7.94 3.37
CA ALA A 53 8.97 -7.84 4.02
C ALA A 53 8.86 -7.13 5.38
N LEU A 54 8.11 -6.03 5.47
CA LEU A 54 7.85 -5.34 6.76
C LEU A 54 7.13 -6.23 7.76
N ASP A 55 6.17 -7.03 7.30
CA ASP A 55 5.46 -7.97 8.16
C ASP A 55 6.37 -9.04 8.73
N ARG A 56 7.18 -9.67 7.87
CA ARG A 56 8.15 -10.69 8.27
C ARG A 56 9.18 -10.13 9.26
N ASP A 57 9.53 -8.86 9.13
CA ASP A 57 10.45 -8.15 10.03
C ASP A 57 9.77 -7.71 11.35
N GLY A 58 8.46 -7.93 11.52
CA GLY A 58 7.69 -7.47 12.68
C GLY A 58 7.51 -5.95 12.75
N LYS A 59 7.80 -5.24 11.66
CA LYS A 59 7.73 -3.77 11.56
C LYS A 59 6.39 -3.27 11.07
N LEU A 60 5.57 -4.15 10.48
CA LEU A 60 4.27 -3.76 9.94
C LEU A 60 3.25 -3.45 11.04
N ASP A 61 3.18 -4.25 12.10
CA ASP A 61 2.18 -4.08 13.17
C ASP A 61 2.24 -2.70 13.84
N PRO A 62 3.42 -2.18 14.23
CA PRO A 62 3.54 -0.81 14.72
C PRO A 62 3.06 0.26 13.75
N LEU A 63 3.29 0.07 12.45
CA LEU A 63 2.84 1.01 11.40
C LEU A 63 1.32 0.97 11.22
N LEU A 64 0.69 -0.16 11.54
CA LEU A 64 -0.76 -0.33 11.49
C LEU A 64 -1.46 0.02 12.82
N GLY A 65 -0.70 0.42 13.85
CA GLY A 65 -1.22 0.67 15.19
C GLY A 65 -1.68 -0.60 15.91
N LEU A 66 -1.17 -1.77 15.51
CA LEU A 66 -1.42 -3.05 16.16
C LEU A 66 -0.31 -3.27 17.20
N GLY A 67 -0.65 -3.18 18.49
CA GLY A 67 0.29 -3.30 19.61
C GLY A 67 -0.42 -3.57 20.93
#